data_AF-A0A3D4DIY5-F1
#
_entry.id   AF-A0A3D4DIY5-F1
#
_cell.length_a   1.000
_cell.length_b   1.000
_cell.length_c   1.000
_cell.angle_alpha   90.00
_cell.angle_beta   90.00
_cell.angle_gamma   90.00
#
_symmetry.space_group_name_H-M   'P 1'
#
loop_
_entity.id
_entity.type
_entity.pdbx_description
1 polymer ?
#
loop_
_entity_poly.entity_id
_entity_poly.type
_entity_poly.pdbx_seq_one_letter_code
_entity_poly.pdbx_strand_id
1 'polypeptide(L)'
;MKKKTLLVLFIVLLTVLLSTVVFATMNNAETQQILTNKKLSSIGETYTEIDDGITTFDMRANQNIIGVANTYINDLKITDVEFTNENSQIKKYNNALESRKETVISNEQAVLKVNSENDELIAYISNKTDFASGEYNEDEVKNKAINIFNNLTQINQDEYEFMYVEKFDEEIWRACFAKKYNGMINEGESVKFSFCPKTNEIVTLAINRTKYANNTVEISKDTATKIAEKYLNKSTATDMDIDLEIVRPNYFYNELNGDESIYVKIGETRQAYVAKFNNESASTLYIDATTGEIIGGDMILGGEY
;
A
#
# COMPACT_ATOMS: atom_id res chain seq x y z
N MET A 1 24.21 26.31 -0.39
CA MET A 1 23.21 26.05 -1.45
C MET A 1 23.55 24.75 -2.16
N LYS A 2 23.12 23.60 -1.62
CA LYS A 2 23.13 22.34 -2.35
C LYS A 2 21.75 22.21 -2.97
N LYS A 3 21.65 22.31 -4.29
CA LYS A 3 20.42 22.00 -5.04
C LYS A 3 20.10 20.53 -4.75
N LYS A 4 19.12 20.27 -3.87
CA LYS A 4 18.49 18.96 -3.77
C LYS A 4 17.55 18.88 -4.97
N THR A 5 18.01 18.25 -6.04
CA THR A 5 17.14 17.89 -7.16
C THR A 5 16.19 16.83 -6.62
N LEU A 6 15.02 17.26 -6.13
CA LEU A 6 13.94 16.39 -5.74
C LEU A 6 13.55 15.60 -7.00
N LEU A 7 13.78 14.30 -6.98
CA LEU A 7 13.47 13.36 -8.05
C LEU A 7 11.94 13.13 -8.13
N VAL A 8 11.14 14.19 -8.14
CA VAL A 8 9.67 14.12 -8.25
C VAL A 8 9.25 13.82 -9.68
N LEU A 9 10.06 14.20 -10.67
CA LEU A 9 9.68 14.07 -12.09
C LEU A 9 9.80 12.68 -12.72
N PHE A 10 10.41 11.70 -12.05
CA PHE A 10 10.46 10.31 -12.56
C PHE A 10 9.62 9.32 -11.74
N ILE A 11 9.07 9.79 -10.62
CA ILE A 11 8.25 8.99 -9.71
C ILE A 11 6.76 9.12 -10.10
N VAL A 12 6.30 10.25 -10.64
CA VAL A 12 4.88 10.48 -10.99
C VAL A 12 4.33 9.48 -12.03
N LEU A 13 5.15 8.94 -12.95
CA LEU A 13 4.69 7.88 -13.86
C LEU A 13 4.79 6.47 -13.25
N LEU A 14 5.72 6.24 -12.32
CA LEU A 14 5.93 4.94 -11.66
C LEU A 14 5.05 4.74 -10.41
N THR A 15 4.63 5.80 -9.71
CA THR A 15 3.79 5.71 -8.50
C THR A 15 2.31 5.62 -8.79
N VAL A 16 1.85 6.09 -9.95
CA VAL A 16 0.48 5.83 -10.45
C VAL A 16 0.27 4.34 -10.72
N LEU A 17 1.34 3.62 -11.07
CA LEU A 17 1.40 2.18 -11.37
C LEU A 17 1.50 1.25 -10.15
N LEU A 18 1.90 1.76 -8.97
CA LEU A 18 2.34 0.93 -7.83
C LEU A 18 1.67 1.29 -6.49
N SER A 19 0.53 2.00 -6.48
CA SER A 19 -0.06 2.50 -5.22
C SER A 19 -0.56 1.42 -4.24
N THR A 20 -0.51 0.13 -4.60
CA THR A 20 -0.72 -1.01 -3.68
C THR A 20 0.58 -1.59 -3.14
N VAL A 21 1.73 -1.24 -3.73
CA VAL A 21 3.07 -1.71 -3.34
C VAL A 21 3.82 -0.66 -2.50
N VAL A 22 3.70 0.64 -2.83
CA VAL A 22 4.59 1.66 -2.24
C VAL A 22 4.33 1.92 -0.74
N PHE A 23 3.13 1.69 -0.24
CA PHE A 23 2.82 1.93 1.19
C PHE A 23 3.05 0.74 2.11
N ALA A 24 3.25 -0.47 1.57
CA ALA A 24 3.77 -1.59 2.34
C ALA A 24 5.29 -1.47 2.55
N THR A 25 6.00 -0.77 1.65
CA THR A 25 7.47 -0.77 1.57
C THR A 25 8.16 0.42 2.24
N MET A 26 7.52 1.07 3.21
CA MET A 26 8.08 2.29 3.82
C MET A 26 8.23 2.21 5.35
N ASN A 27 7.94 1.08 5.97
CA ASN A 27 8.33 0.83 7.36
C ASN A 27 9.79 0.40 7.40
N ASN A 28 10.60 1.21 8.09
CA ASN A 28 12.04 1.10 8.28
C ASN A 28 12.94 1.50 7.10
N ALA A 29 13.85 2.40 7.41
CA ALA A 29 15.01 2.75 6.60
C ALA A 29 15.96 1.55 6.51
N GLU A 30 15.66 0.59 5.64
CA GLU A 30 16.61 -0.28 4.95
C GLU A 30 15.85 -0.92 3.77
N THR A 31 16.46 -0.85 2.60
CA THR A 31 15.87 -1.06 1.27
C THR A 31 15.07 -2.37 1.12
N GLN A 32 13.74 -2.26 1.19
CA GLN A 32 12.80 -3.27 0.68
C GLN A 32 12.64 -3.13 -0.85
N GLN A 33 12.61 -4.24 -1.60
CA GLN A 33 12.54 -4.19 -3.08
C GLN A 33 11.17 -3.71 -3.58
N ILE A 34 11.17 -2.59 -4.30
CA ILE A 34 10.20 -2.36 -5.36
C ILE A 34 10.57 -3.28 -6.52
N LEU A 35 9.65 -4.16 -6.92
CA LEU A 35 9.82 -5.06 -8.07
C LEU A 35 10.34 -4.28 -9.29
N THR A 36 11.47 -4.70 -9.85
CA THR A 36 12.03 -4.06 -11.05
C THR A 36 11.19 -4.40 -12.28
N ASN A 37 11.17 -3.51 -13.30
CA ASN A 37 10.43 -3.69 -14.56
C ASN A 37 10.63 -5.05 -15.24
N LYS A 38 11.77 -5.71 -15.02
CA LYS A 38 12.10 -7.02 -15.60
C LYS A 38 11.50 -8.21 -14.84
N LYS A 39 11.10 -8.02 -13.58
CA LYS A 39 10.34 -8.99 -12.76
C LYS A 39 8.82 -8.79 -12.88
N LEU A 40 8.35 -7.57 -13.14
CA LEU A 40 6.93 -7.34 -13.47
C LEU A 40 6.51 -7.97 -14.80
N SER A 41 7.43 -8.16 -15.74
CA SER A 41 7.13 -8.74 -17.06
C SER A 41 6.77 -10.23 -17.07
N SER A 42 6.98 -10.97 -15.97
CA SER A 42 6.58 -12.39 -15.83
C SER A 42 5.12 -12.58 -15.37
N ILE A 43 4.46 -11.52 -14.87
CA ILE A 43 3.12 -11.55 -14.25
C ILE A 43 2.03 -11.10 -15.23
N GLY A 44 2.38 -10.78 -16.48
CA GLY A 44 1.48 -10.08 -17.40
C GLY A 44 1.30 -8.60 -16.98
N GLU A 45 0.64 -7.81 -17.83
CA GLU A 45 0.38 -6.40 -17.53
C GLU A 45 -0.63 -6.30 -16.37
N THR A 46 -0.14 -6.17 -15.14
CA THR A 46 -0.96 -6.13 -13.91
C THR A 46 -1.73 -4.83 -13.71
N TYR A 47 -1.33 -3.78 -14.44
CA TYR A 47 -1.98 -2.48 -14.44
C TYR A 47 -1.97 -1.91 -15.85
N THR A 48 -3.13 -1.92 -16.50
CA THR A 48 -3.26 -1.53 -17.91
C THR A 48 -4.19 -0.34 -18.06
N GLU A 49 -3.77 0.64 -18.85
CA GLU A 49 -4.67 1.72 -19.26
C GLU A 49 -5.78 1.13 -20.12
N ILE A 50 -7.03 1.42 -19.78
CA ILE A 50 -8.18 1.00 -20.56
C ILE A 50 -8.39 2.05 -21.64
N ASP A 51 -7.97 1.73 -22.87
CA ASP A 51 -8.31 2.53 -24.05
C ASP A 51 -9.75 2.19 -24.47
N ASP A 52 -10.72 2.96 -23.97
CA ASP A 52 -12.14 2.72 -24.24
C ASP A 52 -12.50 2.95 -25.74
N GLY A 53 -11.57 3.37 -26.62
CA GLY A 53 -11.82 3.54 -28.07
C GLY A 53 -12.86 4.62 -28.41
N ILE A 54 -13.39 5.32 -27.39
CA ILE A 54 -14.38 6.37 -27.52
C ILE A 54 -13.64 7.68 -27.83
N THR A 55 -13.57 8.01 -29.12
CA THR A 55 -13.12 9.31 -29.64
C THR A 55 -14.10 10.46 -29.31
N THR A 56 -15.22 10.16 -28.64
CA THR A 56 -16.20 11.13 -28.13
C THR A 56 -16.39 10.94 -26.63
N PHE A 57 -15.38 11.39 -25.89
CA PHE A 57 -15.38 11.55 -24.43
C PHE A 57 -16.72 12.14 -23.95
N ASP A 58 -17.49 11.40 -23.14
CA ASP A 58 -18.75 11.87 -22.59
C ASP A 58 -18.49 12.90 -21.47
N MET A 59 -18.63 14.18 -21.81
CA MET A 59 -18.46 15.29 -20.87
C MET A 59 -19.33 15.15 -19.61
N ARG A 60 -20.49 14.47 -19.67
CA ARG A 60 -21.36 14.29 -18.50
C ARG A 60 -20.79 13.29 -17.50
N ALA A 61 -20.18 12.20 -17.98
CA ALA A 61 -19.50 11.23 -17.11
C ALA A 61 -18.30 11.88 -16.40
N ASN A 62 -17.56 12.74 -17.11
CA ASN A 62 -16.43 13.48 -16.53
C ASN A 62 -16.86 14.53 -15.50
N GLN A 63 -17.95 15.25 -15.75
CA GLN A 63 -18.48 16.22 -14.77
C GLN A 63 -18.83 15.55 -13.44
N ASN A 64 -19.36 14.33 -13.47
CA ASN A 64 -19.66 13.57 -12.25
C ASN A 64 -18.37 13.19 -11.50
N ILE A 65 -17.38 12.61 -12.18
CA ILE A 65 -16.15 12.15 -11.51
C ILE A 65 -15.29 13.29 -10.94
N ILE A 66 -15.29 14.45 -11.60
CA ILE A 66 -14.65 15.67 -11.09
C ILE A 66 -15.34 16.14 -9.80
N GLY A 67 -16.68 16.09 -9.76
CA GLY A 67 -17.46 16.39 -8.56
C GLY A 67 -17.14 15.45 -7.40
N VAL A 68 -17.02 14.14 -7.68
CA VAL A 68 -16.57 13.13 -6.71
C VAL A 68 -15.17 13.47 -6.17
N ALA A 69 -14.21 13.71 -7.07
CA ALA A 69 -12.83 14.04 -6.68
C ALA A 69 -12.78 15.28 -5.78
N ASN A 70 -13.46 16.37 -6.16
CA ASN A 70 -13.49 17.59 -5.37
C ASN A 70 -14.24 17.42 -4.03
N THR A 71 -15.20 16.51 -3.93
CA THR A 71 -15.82 16.17 -2.65
C THR A 71 -14.77 15.61 -1.69
N TYR A 72 -13.91 14.69 -2.14
CA TYR A 72 -12.82 14.17 -1.31
C TYR A 72 -11.76 15.22 -0.96
N ILE A 73 -11.40 16.09 -1.91
CA ILE A 73 -10.48 17.21 -1.65
C ILE A 73 -11.02 18.11 -0.53
N ASN A 74 -12.31 18.44 -0.59
CA ASN A 74 -12.99 19.26 0.43
C ASN A 74 -13.09 18.55 1.77
N ASP A 75 -13.50 17.27 1.80
CA ASP A 75 -13.60 16.46 3.01
C ASP A 75 -12.24 16.39 3.71
N LEU A 76 -11.17 16.14 2.96
CA LEU A 76 -9.79 16.13 3.45
C LEU A 76 -9.22 17.50 3.81
N LYS A 77 -9.99 18.58 3.59
CA LYS A 77 -9.59 19.97 3.86
C LYS A 77 -8.33 20.40 3.09
N ILE A 78 -8.16 19.88 1.88
CA ILE A 78 -7.09 20.27 0.96
C ILE A 78 -7.55 21.54 0.24
N THR A 79 -6.82 22.65 0.39
CA THR A 79 -7.29 23.99 -0.02
C THR A 79 -6.68 24.52 -1.31
N ASP A 80 -5.65 23.84 -1.81
CA ASP A 80 -4.78 24.27 -2.90
C ASP A 80 -4.90 23.39 -4.16
N VAL A 81 -5.84 22.45 -4.13
CA VAL A 81 -6.14 21.54 -5.24
C VAL A 81 -7.58 21.77 -5.69
N GLU A 82 -7.79 21.89 -6.99
CA GLU A 82 -9.13 21.89 -7.59
C GLU A 82 -9.07 21.18 -8.94
N PHE A 83 -9.88 20.14 -9.10
CA PHE A 83 -10.03 19.46 -10.38
C PHE A 83 -11.16 20.11 -11.18
N THR A 84 -10.91 20.45 -12.45
CA THR A 84 -11.91 20.96 -13.40
C THR A 84 -11.78 20.24 -14.74
N ASN A 85 -12.78 20.34 -15.60
CA ASN A 85 -12.71 19.74 -16.93
C ASN A 85 -11.59 20.34 -17.80
N GLU A 86 -11.20 21.59 -17.52
CA GLU A 86 -10.20 22.34 -18.28
C GLU A 86 -8.77 22.07 -17.81
N ASN A 87 -8.57 21.75 -16.53
CA ASN A 87 -7.24 21.58 -15.94
C ASN A 87 -6.86 20.12 -15.67
N SER A 88 -7.80 19.18 -15.80
CA SER A 88 -7.61 17.78 -15.38
C SER A 88 -7.55 16.80 -16.55
N GLN A 89 -6.69 15.80 -16.41
CA GLN A 89 -6.70 14.58 -17.20
C GLN A 89 -7.38 13.47 -16.42
N ILE A 90 -8.23 12.69 -17.09
CA ILE A 90 -8.94 11.56 -16.50
C ILE A 90 -8.58 10.31 -17.31
N LYS A 91 -8.08 9.29 -16.63
CA LYS A 91 -7.71 8.00 -17.21
C LYS A 91 -8.29 6.85 -16.41
N LYS A 92 -8.60 5.75 -17.07
CA LYS A 92 -9.07 4.52 -16.43
C LYS A 92 -8.03 3.43 -16.56
N TYR A 93 -7.90 2.63 -15.51
CA TYR A 93 -6.96 1.54 -15.45
C TYR A 93 -7.63 0.28 -14.95
N ASN A 94 -7.21 -0.86 -15.49
CA ASN A 94 -7.52 -2.16 -14.92
C ASN A 94 -6.37 -2.57 -13.99
N ASN A 95 -6.66 -2.71 -12.70
CA ASN A 95 -5.73 -3.22 -11.69
C ASN A 95 -6.04 -4.70 -11.43
N ALA A 96 -5.29 -5.57 -12.12
CA ALA A 96 -5.49 -7.02 -12.03
C ALA A 96 -5.10 -7.57 -10.64
N LEU A 97 -4.14 -6.95 -9.95
CA LEU A 97 -3.71 -7.38 -8.60
C LEU A 97 -4.81 -7.21 -7.56
N GLU A 98 -5.57 -6.13 -7.68
CA GLU A 98 -6.69 -5.81 -6.79
C GLU A 98 -8.04 -6.25 -7.36
N SER A 99 -8.04 -6.86 -8.55
CA SER A 99 -9.25 -7.24 -9.29
C SER A 99 -10.27 -6.10 -9.38
N ARG A 100 -9.82 -4.87 -9.66
CA ARG A 100 -10.68 -3.68 -9.73
C ARG A 100 -10.27 -2.72 -10.84
N LYS A 101 -11.21 -1.89 -11.28
CA LYS A 101 -10.93 -0.76 -12.17
C LYS A 101 -10.74 0.52 -11.36
N GLU A 102 -9.82 1.35 -11.79
CA GLU A 102 -9.44 2.58 -11.10
C GLU A 102 -9.55 3.77 -12.06
N THR A 103 -10.20 4.85 -11.62
CA THR A 103 -10.22 6.13 -12.32
C THR A 103 -9.19 7.04 -11.68
N VAL A 104 -8.25 7.53 -12.48
CA VAL A 104 -7.19 8.44 -12.06
C VAL A 104 -7.50 9.82 -12.63
N ILE A 105 -7.61 10.80 -11.73
CA ILE A 105 -7.80 12.21 -12.04
C ILE A 105 -6.51 12.93 -11.67
N SER A 106 -5.92 13.65 -12.61
CA SER A 106 -4.65 14.35 -12.38
C SER A 106 -4.63 15.73 -13.01
N ASN A 107 -3.94 16.67 -12.37
CA ASN A 107 -3.62 17.98 -12.91
C ASN A 107 -2.20 18.39 -12.46
N GLU A 108 -1.84 19.65 -12.62
CA GLU A 108 -0.53 20.15 -12.16
C GLU A 108 -0.35 20.10 -10.63
N GLN A 109 -1.44 20.11 -9.86
CA GLN A 109 -1.42 20.22 -8.40
C GLN A 109 -1.39 18.85 -7.71
N ALA A 110 -2.09 17.86 -8.24
CA ALA A 110 -2.26 16.57 -7.58
C ALA A 110 -2.69 15.44 -8.52
N VAL A 111 -2.66 14.24 -7.97
CA VAL A 111 -3.25 13.02 -8.51
C VAL A 111 -4.21 12.43 -7.48
N LEU A 112 -5.44 12.11 -7.89
CA LEU A 112 -6.44 11.43 -7.08
C LEU A 112 -6.91 10.17 -7.82
N LYS A 113 -7.08 9.09 -7.06
CA LYS A 113 -7.50 7.79 -7.59
C LYS A 113 -8.74 7.32 -6.84
N VAL A 114 -9.77 6.94 -7.59
CA VAL A 114 -11.00 6.31 -7.08
C VAL A 114 -11.24 4.98 -7.74
N ASN A 115 -12.01 4.11 -7.08
CA ASN A 115 -12.54 2.90 -7.68
C ASN A 115 -13.58 3.27 -8.75
N SER A 116 -13.43 2.76 -9.97
CA SER A 116 -14.32 3.12 -11.10
C SER A 116 -15.75 2.57 -10.97
N GLU A 117 -16.01 1.64 -10.05
CA GLU A 117 -17.32 0.99 -9.90
C GLU A 117 -18.17 1.62 -8.81
N ASN A 118 -17.54 2.13 -7.75
CA ASN A 118 -18.24 2.65 -6.56
C ASN A 118 -17.74 4.02 -6.10
N ASP A 119 -16.85 4.66 -6.86
CA ASP A 119 -16.30 5.99 -6.62
C ASP A 119 -15.51 6.15 -5.30
N GLU A 120 -15.24 5.07 -4.57
CA GLU A 120 -14.47 5.12 -3.32
C GLU A 120 -13.05 5.62 -3.57
N LEU A 121 -12.60 6.59 -2.76
CA LEU A 121 -11.23 7.08 -2.77
C LEU A 121 -10.26 5.95 -2.38
N ILE A 122 -9.27 5.76 -3.24
CA ILE A 122 -8.19 4.78 -3.11
C ILE A 122 -6.91 5.50 -2.69
N ALA A 123 -6.55 6.58 -3.37
CA ALA A 123 -5.30 7.28 -3.11
C ALA A 123 -5.34 8.77 -3.50
N TYR A 124 -4.49 9.55 -2.85
CA TYR A 124 -4.20 10.95 -3.21
C TYR A 124 -2.70 11.21 -3.10
N ILE A 125 -2.16 12.01 -4.02
CA ILE A 125 -0.76 12.43 -4.06
C ILE A 125 -0.72 13.91 -4.43
N SER A 126 -0.05 14.72 -3.62
CA SER A 126 0.27 16.11 -3.96
C SER A 126 1.50 16.17 -4.88
N ASN A 127 1.48 17.07 -5.87
CA ASN A 127 2.65 17.36 -6.70
C ASN A 127 3.57 18.44 -6.09
N LYS A 128 3.23 18.96 -4.89
CA LYS A 128 4.09 19.90 -4.17
C LYS A 128 5.46 19.30 -3.86
N THR A 129 6.49 20.12 -4.01
CA THR A 129 7.89 19.72 -3.80
C THR A 129 8.48 20.21 -2.47
N ASP A 130 7.82 21.16 -1.82
CA ASP A 130 8.36 21.83 -0.64
C ASP A 130 7.26 21.97 0.41
N PHE A 131 7.59 21.67 1.66
CA PHE A 131 6.68 21.77 2.80
C PHE A 131 7.32 22.57 3.93
N ALA A 132 6.50 23.07 4.85
CA ALA A 132 6.99 23.88 5.94
C ALA A 132 7.61 22.99 7.03
N SER A 133 8.89 23.17 7.32
CA SER A 133 9.55 22.47 8.42
C SER A 133 9.19 23.02 9.80
N GLY A 134 9.32 22.16 10.81
CA GLY A 134 9.13 22.49 12.21
C GLY A 134 9.53 21.34 13.13
N GLU A 135 9.75 21.66 14.40
CA GLU A 135 9.99 20.68 15.46
C GLU A 135 8.67 20.35 16.15
N TYR A 136 8.36 19.07 16.26
CA TYR A 136 7.13 18.56 16.85
C TYR A 136 7.45 17.32 17.68
N ASN A 137 6.74 17.15 18.80
CA ASN A 137 6.76 15.88 19.53
C ASN A 137 5.71 14.92 18.95
N GLU A 138 5.88 13.63 19.22
CA GLU A 138 5.06 12.56 18.66
C GLU A 138 3.56 12.69 19.01
N ASP A 139 3.24 13.09 20.25
CA ASP A 139 1.84 13.24 20.72
C ASP A 139 1.09 14.35 19.98
N GLU A 140 1.75 15.48 19.71
CA GLU A 140 1.20 16.57 18.91
C GLU A 140 0.91 16.12 17.47
N VAL A 141 1.85 15.39 16.86
CA VAL A 141 1.70 14.90 15.48
C VAL A 141 0.63 13.81 15.42
N LYS A 142 0.54 12.93 16.41
CA LYS A 142 -0.51 11.91 16.55
C LYS A 142 -1.91 12.54 16.56
N ASN A 143 -2.11 13.59 17.36
CA ASN A 143 -3.40 14.29 17.42
C ASN A 143 -3.79 14.91 16.07
N LYS A 144 -2.82 15.45 15.33
CA LYS A 144 -3.02 15.96 13.97
C LYS A 144 -3.38 14.84 13.00
N ALA A 145 -2.69 13.70 13.07
CA ALA A 145 -2.99 12.52 12.28
C ALA A 145 -4.42 12.00 12.54
N ILE A 146 -4.84 11.91 13.80
CA ILE A 146 -6.21 11.52 14.17
C ILE A 146 -7.24 12.49 13.56
N ASN A 147 -6.98 13.79 13.60
CA ASN A 147 -7.87 14.78 12.98
C ASN A 147 -7.98 14.64 11.45
N ILE A 148 -6.88 14.30 10.78
CA ILE A 148 -6.88 14.00 9.32
C ILE A 148 -7.69 12.73 9.05
N PHE A 149 -7.44 11.67 9.81
CA PHE A 149 -8.14 10.38 9.70
C PHE A 149 -9.66 10.53 9.89
N ASN A 150 -10.08 11.33 10.87
CA ASN A 150 -11.49 11.59 11.15
C ASN A 150 -12.21 12.41 10.07
N ASN A 151 -11.48 13.04 9.14
CA ASN A 151 -12.08 13.73 8.00
C ASN A 151 -12.45 12.77 6.84
N LEU A 152 -12.04 11.50 6.89
CA LEU A 152 -12.34 10.51 5.85
C LEU A 152 -13.78 10.00 5.98
N THR A 153 -14.71 10.61 5.26
CA THR A 153 -16.16 10.30 5.37
C THR A 153 -16.56 8.90 4.89
N GLN A 154 -15.73 8.27 4.06
CA GLN A 154 -16.00 6.97 3.45
C GLN A 154 -15.51 5.75 4.26
N ILE A 155 -14.92 5.96 5.43
CA ILE A 155 -14.47 4.88 6.30
C ILE A 155 -15.24 4.94 7.62
N ASN A 156 -15.53 3.78 8.20
CA ASN A 156 -16.01 3.70 9.57
C ASN A 156 -14.80 3.75 10.51
N GLN A 157 -14.52 4.92 11.10
CA GLN A 157 -13.35 5.13 11.95
C GLN A 157 -13.29 4.17 13.15
N ASP A 158 -14.45 3.75 13.68
CA ASP A 158 -14.55 2.87 14.84
C ASP A 158 -13.98 1.46 14.60
N GLU A 159 -13.82 1.06 13.33
CA GLU A 159 -13.22 -0.23 12.96
C GLU A 159 -11.69 -0.21 12.93
N TYR A 160 -11.07 0.97 13.01
CA TYR A 160 -9.63 1.15 12.84
C TYR A 160 -8.96 1.59 14.14
N GLU A 161 -7.76 1.07 14.37
CA GLU A 161 -6.90 1.51 15.45
C GLU A 161 -5.71 2.32 14.92
N PHE A 162 -5.29 3.32 15.70
CA PHE A 162 -4.04 4.03 15.45
C PHE A 162 -2.85 3.08 15.65
N MET A 163 -1.97 3.00 14.67
CA MET A 163 -0.81 2.11 14.69
C MET A 163 0.47 2.84 15.06
N TYR A 164 0.79 3.89 14.32
CA TYR A 164 2.01 4.67 14.55
C TYR A 164 1.90 6.05 13.94
N VAL A 165 2.78 6.93 14.42
CA VAL A 165 3.16 8.17 13.75
C VAL A 165 4.68 8.29 13.81
N GLU A 166 5.32 8.53 12.69
CA GLU A 166 6.78 8.55 12.61
C GLU A 166 7.28 9.73 11.77
N LYS A 167 8.45 10.26 12.14
CA LYS A 167 9.13 11.32 11.39
C LYS A 167 9.77 10.69 10.16
N PHE A 168 9.38 11.15 8.97
CA PHE A 168 10.04 10.74 7.73
C PHE A 168 11.26 11.60 7.44
N ASP A 169 11.11 12.93 7.54
CA ASP A 169 12.18 13.91 7.43
C ASP A 169 11.86 15.18 8.26
N GLU A 170 12.55 16.30 8.00
CA GLU A 170 12.36 17.58 8.71
C GLU A 170 11.00 18.24 8.45
N GLU A 171 10.28 17.84 7.41
CA GLU A 171 9.04 18.46 6.93
C GLU A 171 7.83 17.52 7.03
N ILE A 172 8.04 16.22 6.84
CA ILE A 172 6.99 15.22 6.62
C ILE A 172 7.01 14.16 7.73
N TRP A 173 5.81 13.83 8.19
CA TRP A 173 5.53 12.71 9.08
C TRP A 173 4.56 11.74 8.43
N ARG A 174 4.55 10.50 8.89
CA ARG A 174 3.67 9.43 8.39
C ARG A 174 2.80 8.91 9.51
N ALA A 175 1.58 8.54 9.17
CA ALA A 175 0.65 7.91 10.08
C ALA A 175 0.01 6.69 9.43
N CYS A 176 -0.31 5.71 10.28
CA CYS A 176 -1.02 4.50 9.88
C CYS A 176 -2.14 4.19 10.86
N PHE A 177 -3.30 3.83 10.31
CA PHE A 177 -4.45 3.30 11.01
C PHE A 177 -4.81 1.96 10.36
N ALA A 178 -5.11 0.93 11.14
CA ALA A 178 -5.43 -0.39 10.59
C ALA A 178 -6.51 -1.10 11.42
N LYS A 179 -7.29 -1.97 10.78
CA LYS A 179 -8.25 -2.81 11.50
C LYS A 179 -7.52 -3.86 12.33
N LYS A 180 -8.08 -4.19 13.49
CA LYS A 180 -7.62 -5.31 14.31
C LYS A 180 -8.66 -6.41 14.42
N TYR A 181 -8.20 -7.65 14.31
CA TYR A 181 -8.99 -8.85 14.47
C TYR A 181 -8.33 -9.74 15.50
N ASN A 182 -9.03 -10.02 16.61
CA ASN A 182 -8.51 -10.87 17.69
C ASN A 182 -7.10 -10.46 18.18
N GLY A 183 -6.83 -9.16 18.26
CA GLY A 183 -5.53 -8.61 18.66
C GLY A 183 -4.45 -8.58 17.57
N MET A 184 -4.69 -9.15 16.39
CA MET A 184 -3.79 -9.09 15.24
C MET A 184 -4.18 -7.94 14.30
N ILE A 185 -3.18 -7.30 13.71
CA ILE A 185 -3.35 -6.17 12.79
C ILE A 185 -3.57 -6.72 11.37
N ASN A 186 -4.57 -6.21 10.66
CA ASN A 186 -4.72 -6.46 9.23
C ASN A 186 -4.19 -5.26 8.42
N GLU A 187 -2.93 -5.32 7.98
CA GLU A 187 -2.35 -4.29 7.10
C GLU A 187 -3.04 -4.18 5.72
N GLY A 188 -3.78 -5.21 5.31
CA GLY A 188 -4.63 -5.17 4.11
C GLY A 188 -5.84 -4.23 4.25
N GLU A 189 -6.28 -3.95 5.48
CA GLU A 189 -7.33 -2.97 5.79
C GLU A 189 -6.72 -1.82 6.60
N SER A 190 -6.06 -0.91 5.89
CA SER A 190 -5.32 0.19 6.50
C SER A 190 -5.54 1.52 5.79
N VAL A 191 -5.48 2.62 6.54
CA VAL A 191 -5.32 3.97 6.02
C VAL A 191 -3.91 4.45 6.36
N LYS A 192 -3.12 4.72 5.33
CA LYS A 192 -1.74 5.21 5.46
C LYS A 192 -1.63 6.55 4.77
N PHE A 193 -1.05 7.55 5.44
CA PHE A 193 -0.83 8.86 4.84
C PHE A 193 0.44 9.50 5.36
N SER A 194 0.99 10.41 4.56
CA SER A 194 2.04 11.32 4.98
C SER A 194 1.54 12.75 4.90
N PHE A 195 2.01 13.59 5.83
CA PHE A 195 1.53 14.96 5.97
C PHE A 195 2.58 15.87 6.59
N CYS A 196 2.48 17.17 6.31
CA CYS A 196 3.25 18.20 6.97
C CYS A 196 2.56 18.60 8.30
N PRO A 197 3.16 18.36 9.48
CA PRO A 197 2.50 18.69 10.74
C PRO A 197 2.24 20.18 10.94
N LYS A 198 3.03 21.05 10.30
CA LYS A 198 2.92 22.50 10.42
C LYS A 198 1.66 23.06 9.79
N THR A 199 1.32 22.56 8.61
CA THR A 199 0.19 23.03 7.80
C THR A 199 -0.98 22.05 7.81
N ASN A 200 -0.78 20.83 8.32
CA ASN A 200 -1.67 19.68 8.18
C ASN A 200 -1.92 19.26 6.71
N GLU A 201 -1.08 19.70 5.78
CA GLU A 201 -1.21 19.35 4.36
C GLU A 201 -0.86 17.87 4.15
N ILE A 202 -1.77 17.14 3.49
CA ILE A 202 -1.56 15.75 3.10
C ILE A 202 -0.62 15.74 1.88
N VAL A 203 0.46 14.96 1.97
CA VAL A 203 1.40 14.73 0.87
C VAL A 203 0.99 13.50 0.07
N THR A 204 0.72 12.40 0.78
CA THR A 204 0.23 11.15 0.19
C THR A 204 -0.84 10.52 1.08
N LEU A 205 -1.79 9.82 0.49
CA LEU A 205 -2.82 9.03 1.15
C LEU A 205 -3.04 7.73 0.36
N ALA A 206 -3.15 6.61 1.06
CA ALA A 206 -3.56 5.33 0.52
C ALA A 206 -4.56 4.66 1.48
N ILE A 207 -5.63 4.12 0.91
CA ILE A 207 -6.69 3.41 1.64
C ILE A 207 -6.79 1.99 1.09
N ASN A 208 -6.32 1.05 1.89
CA ASN A 208 -6.33 -0.38 1.59
C ASN A 208 -7.59 -1.02 2.20
N ARG A 209 -8.21 -1.92 1.43
CA ARG A 209 -9.49 -2.58 1.77
C ARG A 209 -9.45 -4.09 1.51
N THR A 210 -8.27 -4.69 1.50
CA THR A 210 -8.11 -6.14 1.32
C THR A 210 -8.60 -6.84 2.58
N LYS A 211 -9.84 -7.34 2.51
CA LYS A 211 -10.56 -7.93 3.64
C LYS A 211 -9.81 -9.13 4.21
N TYR A 212 -9.94 -9.30 5.52
CA TYR A 212 -9.50 -10.50 6.19
C TYR A 212 -10.48 -11.67 5.93
N ALA A 213 -9.96 -12.77 5.41
CA ALA A 213 -10.74 -13.98 5.11
C ALA A 213 -11.31 -14.67 6.36
N ASN A 214 -10.82 -14.32 7.56
CA ASN A 214 -11.22 -14.91 8.83
C ASN A 214 -11.12 -16.46 8.83
N ASN A 215 -10.02 -16.98 8.28
CA ASN A 215 -9.75 -18.42 8.21
C ASN A 215 -9.44 -19.00 9.59
N THR A 216 -9.72 -20.30 9.78
CA THR A 216 -9.47 -21.03 11.02
C THR A 216 -8.00 -21.39 11.16
N VAL A 217 -7.48 -21.41 12.39
CA VAL A 217 -6.16 -21.97 12.68
C VAL A 217 -6.32 -23.47 12.92
N GLU A 218 -5.81 -24.29 12.00
CA GLU A 218 -5.94 -25.75 12.04
C GLU A 218 -4.59 -26.47 12.20
N ILE A 219 -3.52 -25.89 11.65
CA ILE A 219 -2.16 -26.41 11.88
C ILE A 219 -1.57 -25.80 13.15
N SER A 220 -0.73 -26.56 13.85
CA SER A 220 0.01 -26.07 15.00
C SER A 220 1.26 -25.29 14.61
N LYS A 221 1.77 -24.44 15.53
CA LYS A 221 3.08 -23.78 15.40
C LYS A 221 4.18 -24.79 15.10
N ASP A 222 4.21 -25.94 15.78
CA ASP A 222 5.18 -27.03 15.51
C ASP A 222 5.10 -27.59 14.08
N THR A 223 3.89 -27.71 13.53
CA THR A 223 3.70 -28.16 12.14
C THR A 223 4.22 -27.10 11.17
N ALA A 224 3.90 -25.83 11.41
CA ALA A 224 4.41 -24.72 10.61
C ALA A 224 5.94 -24.60 10.68
N THR A 225 6.54 -24.79 11.87
CA THR A 225 7.99 -24.86 12.08
C THR A 225 8.62 -25.93 11.19
N LYS A 226 8.09 -27.16 11.19
CA LYS A 226 8.61 -28.24 10.31
C LYS A 226 8.50 -27.94 8.82
N ILE A 227 7.49 -27.16 8.42
CA ILE A 227 7.36 -26.69 7.04
C ILE A 227 8.45 -25.66 6.74
N ALA A 228 8.62 -24.65 7.61
CA ALA A 228 9.61 -23.59 7.48
C ALA A 228 11.06 -24.11 7.52
N GLU A 229 11.37 -25.15 8.31
CA GLU A 229 12.69 -25.79 8.37
C GLU A 229 13.18 -26.28 7.00
N LYS A 230 12.27 -26.69 6.10
CA LYS A 230 12.63 -27.09 4.73
C LYS A 230 13.20 -25.93 3.91
N TYR A 231 12.77 -24.70 4.21
CA TYR A 231 13.22 -23.47 3.55
C TYR A 231 14.43 -22.88 4.26
N LEU A 232 14.48 -22.96 5.59
CA LEU A 232 15.64 -22.59 6.41
C LEU A 232 16.89 -23.37 5.97
N ASN A 233 16.77 -24.69 5.77
CA ASN A 233 17.88 -25.54 5.32
C ASN A 233 18.39 -25.25 3.89
N LYS A 234 17.67 -24.42 3.13
CA LYS A 234 18.08 -23.95 1.80
C LYS A 234 18.63 -22.52 1.83
N SER A 235 18.65 -21.90 3.01
CA SER A 235 19.08 -20.53 3.25
C SER A 235 20.42 -20.50 4.00
N THR A 236 21.02 -19.33 4.11
CA THR A 236 22.18 -19.03 4.97
C THR A 236 21.82 -18.85 6.44
N ALA A 237 20.53 -18.71 6.79
CA ALA A 237 20.10 -18.54 8.17
C ALA A 237 20.33 -19.79 9.02
N THR A 238 20.65 -19.57 10.30
CA THR A 238 20.91 -20.65 11.28
C THR A 238 19.73 -20.90 12.22
N ASP A 239 18.87 -19.90 12.37
CA ASP A 239 17.65 -19.95 13.16
C ASP A 239 16.51 -19.14 12.51
N MET A 240 15.31 -19.31 13.07
CA MET A 240 14.11 -18.59 12.64
C MET A 240 13.22 -18.30 13.84
N ASP A 241 12.52 -17.18 13.78
CA ASP A 241 11.37 -16.90 14.64
C ASP A 241 10.07 -17.16 13.86
N ILE A 242 8.99 -17.55 14.55
CA ILE A 242 7.73 -17.86 13.87
C ILE A 242 6.54 -17.43 14.70
N ASP A 243 5.72 -16.54 14.15
CA ASP A 243 4.54 -15.99 14.83
C ASP A 243 3.30 -16.06 13.96
N LEU A 244 2.13 -16.05 14.60
CA LEU A 244 0.85 -16.01 13.91
C LEU A 244 0.47 -14.55 13.64
N GLU A 245 0.32 -14.20 12.37
CA GLU A 245 0.00 -12.84 11.93
C GLU A 245 -1.10 -12.87 10.85
N ILE A 246 -1.72 -11.71 10.56
CA ILE A 246 -2.58 -11.55 9.37
C ILE A 246 -1.72 -10.98 8.25
N VAL A 247 -1.56 -11.74 7.17
CA VAL A 247 -0.71 -11.35 6.03
C VAL A 247 -1.51 -11.31 4.75
N ARG A 248 -1.03 -10.51 3.81
CA ARG A 248 -1.51 -10.55 2.43
C ARG A 248 -0.69 -11.58 1.63
N PRO A 249 -1.34 -12.61 1.06
CA PRO A 249 -0.67 -13.56 0.17
C PRO A 249 0.00 -12.84 -1.02
N ASN A 250 1.13 -13.37 -1.50
CA ASN A 250 1.89 -12.78 -2.59
C ASN A 250 2.66 -13.83 -3.41
N TYR A 251 3.26 -13.40 -4.52
CA TYR A 251 3.92 -14.28 -5.47
C TYR A 251 5.42 -14.51 -5.20
N PHE A 252 5.95 -14.15 -4.02
CA PHE A 252 7.39 -14.10 -3.78
C PHE A 252 8.11 -15.44 -4.03
N TYR A 253 7.63 -16.54 -3.45
CA TYR A 253 8.27 -17.86 -3.59
C TYR A 253 7.92 -18.61 -4.88
N ASN A 254 7.01 -18.08 -5.71
CA ASN A 254 6.74 -18.59 -7.06
C ASN A 254 8.03 -18.59 -7.90
N GLU A 255 8.76 -17.47 -7.86
CA GLU A 255 9.94 -17.26 -8.71
C GLU A 255 11.18 -18.07 -8.26
N LEU A 256 11.24 -18.51 -7.00
CA LEU A 256 12.45 -19.13 -6.42
C LEU A 256 12.50 -20.66 -6.61
N ASN A 257 11.36 -21.35 -6.78
CA ASN A 257 11.32 -22.82 -6.79
C ASN A 257 10.76 -23.46 -8.06
N GLY A 258 10.19 -22.69 -9.00
CA GLY A 258 9.57 -23.26 -10.21
C GLY A 258 8.41 -24.23 -9.91
N ASP A 259 7.81 -24.11 -8.73
CA ASP A 259 6.76 -24.98 -8.23
C ASP A 259 5.40 -24.36 -8.60
N GLU A 260 4.64 -25.03 -9.49
CA GLU A 260 3.36 -24.57 -10.05
C GLU A 260 2.22 -24.53 -9.02
N SER A 261 2.47 -24.96 -7.78
CA SER A 261 1.50 -24.98 -6.66
C SER A 261 1.35 -23.62 -5.96
N ILE A 262 1.32 -22.54 -6.72
CA ILE A 262 1.25 -21.18 -6.16
C ILE A 262 -0.18 -20.85 -5.75
N TYR A 263 -0.30 -20.33 -4.53
CA TYR A 263 -1.53 -19.74 -4.03
C TYR A 263 -1.87 -18.45 -4.81
N VAL A 264 -2.80 -18.54 -5.78
CA VAL A 264 -3.21 -17.43 -6.68
C VAL A 264 -4.22 -16.47 -6.02
N LYS A 265 -4.77 -16.83 -4.86
CA LYS A 265 -5.91 -16.13 -4.24
C LYS A 265 -5.47 -14.97 -3.33
N ILE A 266 -4.87 -13.93 -3.90
CA ILE A 266 -4.33 -12.75 -3.19
C ILE A 266 -5.37 -11.68 -2.83
N GLY A 267 -6.66 -11.92 -3.11
CA GLY A 267 -7.74 -10.94 -2.95
C GLY A 267 -8.18 -10.69 -1.49
N GLU A 268 -7.68 -11.50 -0.56
CA GLU A 268 -8.00 -11.42 0.87
C GLU A 268 -6.73 -11.64 1.69
N THR A 269 -6.66 -11.04 2.89
CA THR A 269 -5.62 -11.36 3.86
C THR A 269 -6.00 -12.59 4.67
N ARG A 270 -4.99 -13.25 5.25
CA ARG A 270 -5.14 -14.54 5.92
C ARG A 270 -4.32 -14.61 7.18
N GLN A 271 -4.81 -15.35 8.17
CA GLN A 271 -4.00 -15.80 9.27
C GLN A 271 -2.99 -16.81 8.77
N ALA A 272 -1.72 -16.52 9.02
CA ALA A 272 -0.60 -17.32 8.58
C ALA A 272 0.47 -17.33 9.67
N TYR A 273 1.22 -18.43 9.73
CA TYR A 273 2.49 -18.44 10.44
C TYR A 273 3.53 -17.75 9.58
N VAL A 274 4.12 -16.68 10.12
CA VAL A 274 5.19 -15.90 9.51
C VAL A 274 6.51 -16.35 10.11
N ALA A 275 7.28 -17.12 9.34
CA ALA A 275 8.61 -17.54 9.74
C ALA A 275 9.63 -16.51 9.26
N LYS A 276 10.35 -15.85 10.17
CA LYS A 276 11.38 -14.84 9.93
C LYS A 276 12.76 -15.48 10.11
N PHE A 277 13.53 -15.58 9.03
CA PHE A 277 14.85 -16.19 9.03
C PHE A 277 15.90 -15.16 9.43
N ASN A 278 16.83 -15.57 10.28
CA ASN A 278 17.92 -14.73 10.74
C ASN A 278 19.10 -14.79 9.75
N ASN A 279 18.90 -14.21 8.57
CA ASN A 279 19.94 -13.99 7.57
C ASN A 279 20.03 -12.49 7.25
N GLU A 280 21.06 -12.10 6.49
CA GLU A 280 21.24 -10.70 6.07
C GLU A 280 20.07 -10.18 5.25
N SER A 281 19.35 -11.07 4.57
CA SER A 281 18.16 -10.74 3.80
C SER A 281 16.88 -10.71 4.65
N ALA A 282 16.94 -10.98 5.95
CA ALA A 282 15.77 -11.10 6.85
C ALA A 282 14.57 -11.80 6.18
N SER A 283 14.84 -12.90 5.49
CA SER A 283 13.87 -13.55 4.61
C SER A 283 12.68 -14.06 5.41
N THR A 284 11.47 -13.95 4.87
CA THR A 284 10.23 -14.36 5.55
C THR A 284 9.41 -15.30 4.69
N LEU A 285 8.79 -16.30 5.33
CA LEU A 285 7.92 -17.29 4.73
C LEU A 285 6.52 -17.22 5.36
N TYR A 286 5.48 -17.14 4.53
CA TYR A 286 4.09 -17.11 4.97
C TYR A 286 3.45 -18.48 4.74
N ILE A 287 3.00 -19.11 5.83
CA ILE A 287 2.40 -20.44 5.83
C ILE A 287 0.94 -20.31 6.29
N ASP A 288 -0.03 -20.62 5.42
CA ASP A 288 -1.46 -20.55 5.74
C ASP A 288 -1.76 -21.38 7.01
N ALA A 289 -2.37 -20.75 8.02
CA ALA A 289 -2.60 -21.38 9.31
C ALA A 289 -3.69 -22.46 9.29
N THR A 290 -4.47 -22.54 8.20
CA THR A 290 -5.47 -23.58 7.97
C THR A 290 -4.87 -24.77 7.24
N THR A 291 -4.17 -24.53 6.11
CA THR A 291 -3.78 -25.60 5.19
C THR A 291 -2.30 -26.02 5.29
N GLY A 292 -1.43 -25.15 5.81
CA GLY A 292 0.02 -25.32 5.74
C GLY A 292 0.62 -25.02 4.36
N GLU A 293 -0.17 -24.48 3.44
CA GLU A 293 0.29 -24.03 2.13
C GLU A 293 1.22 -22.80 2.26
N ILE A 294 2.22 -22.72 1.39
CA ILE A 294 3.04 -21.51 1.27
C ILE A 294 2.28 -20.47 0.45
N ILE A 295 1.93 -19.36 1.08
CA ILE A 295 1.09 -18.32 0.49
C ILE A 295 1.83 -17.02 0.19
N GLY A 296 3.14 -16.95 0.45
CA GLY A 296 3.97 -15.80 0.15
C GLY A 296 5.23 -15.69 0.99
N GLY A 297 5.88 -14.54 0.90
CA GLY A 297 7.09 -14.19 1.66
C GLY A 297 7.62 -12.81 1.34
N ASP A 298 8.77 -12.48 1.89
CA ASP A 298 9.50 -11.23 1.67
C ASP A 298 11.01 -11.39 1.94
N MET A 299 11.85 -10.47 1.46
CA MET A 299 13.27 -10.36 1.82
C MET A 299 13.82 -8.93 1.63
N ILE A 300 14.79 -8.54 2.46
CA ILE A 300 15.63 -7.35 2.31
C ILE A 300 16.58 -7.51 1.12
N LEU A 301 16.78 -6.44 0.36
CA LEU A 301 17.67 -6.46 -0.79
C LEU A 301 19.15 -6.37 -0.47
N GLY A 302 19.92 -7.17 -1.19
CA GLY A 302 21.38 -7.17 -1.12
C GLY A 302 21.95 -8.10 -0.05
N GLY A 303 21.09 -8.68 0.79
CA GLY A 303 21.46 -9.77 1.69
C GLY A 303 21.46 -11.12 0.97
N GLU A 304 22.27 -12.05 1.47
CA GLU A 304 22.25 -13.45 1.03
C GLU A 304 21.05 -14.18 1.63
N TYR A 305 20.38 -15.03 0.82
CA TYR A 305 19.28 -15.89 1.25
C TYR A 305 19.86 -17.09 1.97
#